data_AF-A0A7W2T633-F1
#
_entry.id   AF-A0A7W2T633-F1
#
_cell.length_a   1.000
_cell.length_b   1.000
_cell.length_c   1.000
_cell.angle_alpha   90.00
_cell.angle_beta   90.00
_cell.angle_gamma   90.00
#
_symmetry.space_group_name_H-M   'P 1'
#
loop_
_entity.id
_entity.type
_entity.pdbx_description
1 polymer ?
#
loop_
_entity_poly.entity_id
_entity_poly.type
_entity_poly.pdbx_seq_one_letter_code
_entity_poly.pdbx_strand_id
1 'polypeptide(L)'
;MVEIERVEIERADINRAEINKANISSAKNSLSNLKALFTEHLAFAVMAIMLSLNAHAQKVPTEIEYYADDNVTNQIPYFDNRFRIDEQLDEVTLLFYHRSGAQPVILVRPDGSKYKINNYPEDKVQWFDDRTFDMIKIKSPMIGPWQVIGEVQPSSKIMVVSEIRLEVTPLPEIILQGETLKMSGRLFNGEMAIDNPSFKDVLTLDVDFFSTNNSAFDNFGAQPVKLASFRDDGRDLDEHANDSLFTGEFELDFAPGEWEPIYIVKMPMATRELRQKPIVVQKNPISISVATTQDENGVHLVTFTIDDSFVKADSILIQGKVTFPDRQVEPFTVMQDKGLSRTHEIAFTEPGVHRIKIGVFGDTKKGREFRAILPEFTFNVDRLASSNNSSLNSSDNNLTSEQRSAQAIANAAMEAKKLAQALAEAKAAQEAKIADKQQKTLLYIVGGNTLVIIIAVLMFLFIRRKKSK
;
A
#
# COMPACT_ATOMS: atom_id res chain seq x y z
N MET A 1 49.57 9.06 -53.12
CA MET A 1 49.41 7.80 -53.86
C MET A 1 48.29 7.04 -53.16
N VAL A 2 47.17 6.81 -53.87
CA VAL A 2 45.92 6.11 -53.48
C VAL A 2 45.09 6.87 -52.41
N GLU A 3 44.00 7.59 -52.67
CA GLU A 3 42.73 7.39 -53.44
C GLU A 3 41.80 6.32 -52.84
N ILE A 4 40.74 6.78 -52.13
CA ILE A 4 39.46 6.08 -52.04
C ILE A 4 38.33 7.12 -52.16
N GLU A 5 37.48 6.79 -53.11
CA GLU A 5 36.35 7.47 -53.74
C GLU A 5 35.14 7.67 -52.80
N ARG A 6 34.47 8.82 -52.91
CA ARG A 6 33.20 9.12 -52.24
C ARG A 6 32.15 9.33 -53.33
N VAL A 7 31.16 8.43 -53.40
CA VAL A 7 30.06 8.47 -54.36
C VAL A 7 29.02 9.52 -53.92
N GLU A 8 28.73 10.46 -54.81
CA GLU A 8 27.69 11.49 -54.72
C GLU A 8 26.57 11.10 -55.69
N ILE A 9 25.30 11.08 -55.22
CA ILE A 9 24.13 10.82 -56.08
C ILE A 9 23.35 12.11 -56.27
N GLU A 10 23.25 12.45 -57.54
CA GLU A 10 22.61 13.55 -58.25
C GLU A 10 21.15 13.84 -57.83
N ARG A 11 20.82 15.13 -57.67
CA ARG A 11 19.44 15.65 -57.73
C ARG A 11 19.28 16.39 -59.05
N ALA A 12 18.37 15.90 -59.89
CA ALA A 12 18.01 16.52 -61.15
C ALA A 12 16.95 17.62 -60.94
N ASP A 13 17.27 18.84 -61.33
CA ASP A 13 16.34 19.93 -61.60
C ASP A 13 15.72 19.75 -62.99
N ILE A 14 14.38 19.91 -63.12
CA ILE A 14 13.75 20.16 -64.41
C ILE A 14 12.71 21.29 -64.29
N ASN A 15 12.88 22.22 -65.23
CA ASN A 15 12.22 23.51 -65.43
C ASN A 15 10.72 23.48 -65.73
N ARG A 16 10.10 24.63 -65.41
CA ARG A 16 8.79 25.11 -65.90
C ARG A 16 8.78 25.30 -67.43
N ALA A 17 7.69 24.87 -68.06
CA ALA A 17 7.17 25.48 -69.29
C ALA A 17 5.63 25.38 -69.32
N GLU A 18 5.02 26.45 -69.81
CA GLU A 18 3.58 26.78 -69.86
C GLU A 18 2.79 25.91 -70.85
N ILE A 19 1.52 25.57 -70.53
CA ILE A 19 0.45 25.50 -71.54
C ILE A 19 -0.84 26.12 -70.96
N ASN A 20 -1.42 26.97 -71.80
CA ASN A 20 -2.52 27.90 -71.54
C ASN A 20 -3.91 27.27 -71.36
N LYS A 21 -4.76 28.10 -70.75
CA LYS A 21 -6.21 27.99 -70.53
C LYS A 21 -7.01 27.52 -71.75
N ALA A 22 -7.90 26.54 -71.54
CA ALA A 22 -9.26 26.55 -72.07
C ALA A 22 -10.16 25.58 -71.29
N ASN A 23 -11.34 26.09 -70.88
CA ASN A 23 -12.56 25.34 -70.58
C ASN A 23 -12.64 24.48 -69.31
N ILE A 24 -12.79 25.10 -68.12
CA ILE A 24 -13.70 24.57 -67.08
C ILE A 24 -14.35 25.72 -66.31
N SER A 25 -15.29 26.43 -66.94
CA SER A 25 -16.30 27.24 -66.25
C SER A 25 -17.65 26.50 -66.30
N SER A 26 -17.74 25.32 -65.69
CA SER A 26 -19.01 24.60 -65.49
C SER A 26 -18.79 23.34 -64.61
N ALA A 27 -18.32 23.51 -63.36
CA ALA A 27 -18.36 22.43 -62.36
C ALA A 27 -18.12 22.92 -60.91
N LYS A 28 -18.50 24.17 -60.58
CA LYS A 28 -18.32 24.73 -59.23
C LYS A 28 -19.59 24.82 -58.38
N ASN A 29 -20.74 24.33 -58.87
CA ASN A 29 -22.02 24.44 -58.17
C ASN A 29 -22.71 23.10 -57.82
N SER A 30 -22.05 21.94 -57.93
CA SER A 30 -22.67 20.64 -57.56
C SER A 30 -21.96 19.88 -56.43
N LEU A 31 -20.95 20.47 -55.77
CA LEU A 31 -20.21 19.85 -54.66
C LEU A 31 -20.41 20.56 -53.31
N SER A 32 -21.12 21.70 -53.27
CA SER A 32 -21.45 22.41 -52.02
C SER A 32 -22.76 21.95 -51.37
N ASN A 33 -23.66 21.29 -52.10
CA ASN A 33 -24.97 20.87 -51.56
C ASN A 33 -25.00 19.43 -50.99
N LEU A 34 -23.91 18.66 -51.11
CA LEU A 34 -23.78 17.34 -50.48
C LEU A 34 -23.05 17.37 -49.12
N LYS A 35 -22.37 18.47 -48.79
CA LYS A 35 -21.78 18.66 -47.45
C LYS A 35 -22.77 19.20 -46.41
N ALA A 36 -23.84 19.89 -46.84
CA ALA A 36 -24.85 20.45 -45.94
C ALA A 36 -25.90 19.43 -45.47
N LEU A 37 -26.29 18.47 -46.32
CA LEU A 37 -27.29 17.45 -45.94
C LEU A 37 -26.73 16.33 -45.04
N PHE A 38 -25.41 16.12 -45.03
CA PHE A 38 -24.77 15.15 -44.12
C PHE A 38 -24.36 15.74 -42.77
N THR A 39 -24.36 17.07 -42.61
CA THR A 39 -23.99 17.73 -41.34
C THR A 39 -25.20 17.97 -40.43
N GLU A 40 -26.41 18.18 -40.97
CA GLU A 40 -27.61 18.38 -40.13
C GLU A 40 -28.18 17.07 -39.54
N HIS A 41 -28.17 15.97 -40.28
CA HIS A 41 -28.68 14.68 -39.75
C HIS A 41 -27.70 14.00 -38.77
N LEU A 42 -26.40 14.28 -38.88
CA LEU A 42 -25.41 13.78 -37.91
C LEU A 42 -25.46 14.58 -36.60
N ALA A 43 -25.72 15.89 -36.66
CA ALA A 43 -25.89 16.73 -35.47
C ALA A 43 -27.14 16.36 -34.67
N PHE A 44 -28.26 16.05 -35.35
CA PHE A 44 -29.48 15.60 -34.67
C PHE A 44 -29.37 14.19 -34.08
N ALA A 45 -28.63 13.28 -34.73
CA ALA A 45 -28.35 11.95 -34.18
C ALA A 45 -27.42 12.02 -32.96
N VAL A 46 -26.38 12.86 -33.01
CA VAL A 46 -25.47 13.08 -31.87
C VAL A 46 -26.16 13.82 -30.73
N MET A 47 -27.08 14.76 -31.02
CA MET A 47 -27.86 15.47 -30.01
C MET A 47 -28.96 14.58 -29.39
N ALA A 48 -29.59 13.69 -30.17
CA ALA A 48 -30.53 12.69 -29.64
C ALA A 48 -29.84 11.59 -28.82
N ILE A 49 -28.57 11.28 -29.11
CA ILE A 49 -27.72 10.41 -28.28
C ILE A 49 -27.23 11.15 -27.02
N MET A 50 -26.93 12.45 -27.11
CA MET A 50 -26.58 13.28 -25.94
C MET A 50 -27.77 13.57 -25.02
N LEU A 51 -29.00 13.62 -25.55
CA LEU A 51 -30.23 13.78 -24.75
C LEU A 51 -30.77 12.46 -24.17
N SER A 52 -30.39 11.30 -24.72
CA SER A 52 -30.73 9.99 -24.14
C SER A 52 -29.72 9.48 -23.12
N LEU A 53 -28.55 10.10 -23.01
CA LEU A 53 -27.56 9.86 -21.95
C LEU A 53 -27.85 10.64 -20.65
N ASN A 54 -28.88 11.48 -20.61
CA ASN A 54 -29.57 11.87 -19.37
C ASN A 54 -30.63 10.82 -18.97
N ALA A 55 -30.42 9.55 -19.33
CA ALA A 55 -31.01 8.46 -18.57
C ALA A 55 -30.63 8.72 -17.11
N HIS A 56 -31.66 8.88 -16.27
CA HIS A 56 -31.50 9.07 -14.85
C HIS A 56 -30.41 8.12 -14.33
N ALA A 57 -29.24 8.67 -14.00
CA ALA A 57 -28.40 8.09 -12.97
C ALA A 57 -29.22 8.26 -11.70
N GLN A 58 -30.20 7.38 -11.53
CA GLN A 58 -31.03 7.32 -10.36
C GLN A 58 -30.04 6.97 -9.25
N LYS A 59 -29.78 7.96 -8.38
CA LYS A 59 -28.96 7.74 -7.20
C LYS A 59 -29.67 6.65 -6.41
N VAL A 60 -29.12 5.44 -6.45
CA VAL A 60 -29.56 4.35 -5.59
C VAL A 60 -29.49 4.89 -4.15
N PRO A 61 -30.60 4.95 -3.40
CA PRO A 61 -30.54 5.38 -2.02
C PRO A 61 -29.62 4.42 -1.24
N THR A 62 -28.57 4.96 -0.62
CA THR A 62 -27.57 4.19 0.15
C THR A 62 -28.06 3.72 1.51
N GLU A 63 -29.21 4.24 1.93
CA GLU A 63 -29.94 3.84 3.11
C GLU A 63 -31.35 3.44 2.65
N ILE A 64 -31.73 2.19 2.89
CA ILE A 64 -33.13 1.79 2.72
C ILE A 64 -33.86 2.35 3.93
N GLU A 65 -34.68 3.38 3.73
CA GLU A 65 -35.54 3.90 4.78
C GLU A 65 -36.46 2.78 5.28
N TYR A 66 -36.44 2.54 6.59
CA TYR A 66 -37.55 1.86 7.25
C TYR A 66 -38.77 2.75 7.10
N TYR A 67 -39.90 2.19 6.68
CA TYR A 67 -41.15 2.93 6.60
C TYR A 67 -41.44 3.64 7.93
N ALA A 68 -41.65 4.96 7.89
CA ALA A 68 -42.50 5.64 8.84
C ALA A 68 -43.90 5.63 8.22
N ASP A 69 -44.80 4.76 8.70
CA ASP A 69 -46.16 4.67 8.12
C ASP A 69 -47.18 5.39 9.02
N ASP A 70 -47.86 6.32 8.38
CA ASP A 70 -48.90 7.23 8.79
C ASP A 70 -50.27 6.57 8.71
N ASN A 71 -50.47 5.43 9.38
CA ASN A 71 -51.80 4.83 9.52
C ASN A 71 -52.08 4.21 10.89
N VAL A 72 -52.97 4.87 11.62
CA VAL A 72 -53.64 4.41 12.83
C VAL A 72 -54.41 3.13 12.53
N THR A 73 -53.92 1.95 12.95
CA THR A 73 -54.67 0.92 13.69
C THR A 73 -53.85 -0.37 13.92
N ASN A 74 -53.71 -0.72 15.20
CA ASN A 74 -53.59 -2.08 15.74
C ASN A 74 -52.52 -3.02 15.13
N GLN A 75 -51.25 -2.60 15.11
CA GLN A 75 -50.13 -3.51 14.91
C GLN A 75 -49.25 -3.54 16.16
N ILE A 76 -48.83 -4.75 16.53
CA ILE A 76 -47.91 -4.98 17.65
C ILE A 76 -46.54 -4.43 17.21
N PRO A 77 -45.90 -3.51 17.96
CA PRO A 77 -44.64 -2.82 17.58
C PRO A 77 -43.41 -3.74 17.32
N TYR A 78 -43.59 -5.05 17.39
CA TYR A 78 -42.55 -6.06 17.21
C TYR A 78 -42.39 -6.51 15.74
N PHE A 79 -43.21 -6.00 14.82
CA PHE A 79 -43.29 -6.40 13.41
C PHE A 79 -42.66 -5.41 12.41
N ASP A 80 -41.98 -4.37 12.89
CA ASP A 80 -41.58 -3.20 12.08
C ASP A 80 -40.27 -3.39 11.29
N ASN A 81 -39.67 -4.58 11.35
CA ASN A 81 -38.40 -4.88 10.73
C ASN A 81 -38.52 -5.25 9.23
N ARG A 82 -39.27 -4.47 8.46
CA ARG A 82 -39.45 -4.64 7.01
C ARG A 82 -38.70 -3.56 6.25
N PHE A 83 -38.15 -3.94 5.11
CA PHE A 83 -37.42 -3.04 4.23
C PHE A 83 -37.68 -3.42 2.78
N ARG A 84 -37.40 -2.51 1.85
CA ARG A 84 -37.69 -2.74 0.44
C ARG A 84 -36.46 -2.47 -0.41
N ILE A 85 -36.22 -3.36 -1.37
CA ILE A 85 -35.20 -3.17 -2.40
C ILE A 85 -35.95 -2.81 -3.69
N ASP A 86 -35.81 -1.57 -4.14
CA ASP A 86 -36.59 -1.01 -5.26
C ASP A 86 -35.89 -1.11 -6.62
N GLU A 87 -34.58 -1.38 -6.63
CA GLU A 87 -33.77 -1.43 -7.85
C GLU A 87 -32.95 -2.72 -7.94
N GLN A 88 -32.60 -3.11 -9.16
CA GLN A 88 -31.79 -4.30 -9.42
C GLN A 88 -30.33 -3.99 -9.06
N LEU A 89 -29.91 -4.40 -7.87
CA LEU A 89 -28.54 -4.24 -7.39
C LEU A 89 -27.70 -5.49 -7.72
N ASP A 90 -26.42 -5.30 -8.02
CA ASP A 90 -25.50 -6.43 -8.19
C ASP A 90 -25.19 -7.13 -6.86
N GLU A 91 -25.10 -6.35 -5.77
CA GLU A 91 -24.83 -6.83 -4.41
C GLU A 91 -25.47 -5.89 -3.37
N VAL A 92 -25.91 -6.45 -2.24
CA VAL A 92 -26.34 -5.70 -1.05
C VAL A 92 -25.68 -6.30 0.20
N THR A 93 -25.28 -5.47 1.16
CA THR A 93 -24.71 -5.92 2.45
C THR A 93 -25.53 -5.38 3.62
N LEU A 94 -26.39 -6.22 4.17
CA LEU A 94 -27.27 -5.90 5.29
C LEU A 94 -26.50 -6.03 6.61
N LEU A 95 -26.78 -5.16 7.58
CA LEU A 95 -26.16 -5.17 8.90
C LEU A 95 -27.22 -5.03 9.99
N PHE A 96 -27.35 -6.03 10.83
CA PHE A 96 -28.37 -6.09 11.88
C PHE A 96 -27.71 -6.17 13.25
N TYR A 97 -27.93 -5.18 14.11
CA TYR A 97 -27.41 -5.21 15.48
C TYR A 97 -28.41 -5.91 16.39
N HIS A 98 -27.90 -6.75 17.28
CA HIS A 98 -28.71 -7.43 18.27
C HIS A 98 -28.02 -7.43 19.62
N ARG A 99 -28.77 -7.73 20.68
CA ARG A 99 -28.18 -7.83 22.02
C ARG A 99 -27.14 -8.96 22.03
N SER A 100 -26.08 -8.78 22.82
CA SER A 100 -25.11 -9.84 23.08
C SER A 100 -25.79 -11.11 23.56
N GLY A 101 -25.61 -12.21 22.83
CA GLY A 101 -26.21 -13.52 23.14
C GLY A 101 -27.63 -13.75 22.60
N ALA A 102 -28.17 -12.80 21.82
CA ALA A 102 -29.39 -13.02 21.05
C ALA A 102 -29.17 -14.08 19.96
N GLN A 103 -30.25 -14.69 19.50
CA GLN A 103 -30.20 -15.61 18.37
C GLN A 103 -29.94 -14.84 17.06
N PRO A 104 -29.17 -15.40 16.12
CA PRO A 104 -28.97 -14.79 14.81
C PRO A 104 -30.29 -14.53 14.09
N VAL A 105 -30.32 -13.48 13.29
CA VAL A 105 -31.52 -13.05 12.59
C VAL A 105 -31.97 -14.05 11.52
N ILE A 106 -33.23 -13.98 11.14
CA ILE A 106 -33.81 -14.74 10.03
C ILE A 106 -34.27 -13.74 8.98
N LEU A 107 -33.79 -13.90 7.75
CA LEU A 107 -34.16 -13.02 6.66
C LEU A 107 -35.24 -13.67 5.79
N VAL A 108 -36.37 -12.99 5.64
CA VAL A 108 -37.51 -13.40 4.83
C VAL A 108 -37.50 -12.61 3.52
N ARG A 109 -37.53 -13.35 2.43
CA ARG A 109 -37.50 -12.84 1.05
C ARG A 109 -38.88 -12.35 0.58
N PRO A 110 -38.94 -11.56 -0.50
CA PRO A 110 -40.20 -11.15 -1.14
C PRO A 110 -41.09 -12.33 -1.56
N ASP A 111 -40.49 -13.48 -1.90
CA ASP A 111 -41.20 -14.72 -2.24
C ASP A 111 -41.65 -15.54 -1.01
N GLY A 112 -41.38 -15.05 0.20
CA GLY A 112 -41.69 -15.71 1.48
C GLY A 112 -40.68 -16.79 1.91
N SER A 113 -39.69 -17.11 1.08
CA SER A 113 -38.62 -18.03 1.47
C SER A 113 -37.72 -17.41 2.55
N LYS A 114 -37.05 -18.26 3.34
CA LYS A 114 -36.32 -17.83 4.54
C LYS A 114 -34.85 -18.22 4.44
N TYR A 115 -33.97 -17.25 4.65
CA TYR A 115 -32.56 -17.47 4.91
C TYR A 115 -32.30 -17.42 6.42
N LYS A 116 -31.54 -18.40 6.89
CA LYS A 116 -31.08 -18.51 8.27
C LYS A 116 -29.60 -18.83 8.23
N ILE A 117 -28.84 -18.48 9.26
CA ILE A 117 -27.40 -18.77 9.29
C ILE A 117 -27.02 -20.24 9.01
N ASN A 118 -27.89 -21.19 9.37
CA ASN A 118 -27.66 -22.62 9.11
C ASN A 118 -28.29 -23.12 7.79
N ASN A 119 -28.94 -22.25 7.02
CA ASN A 119 -29.64 -22.59 5.79
C ASN A 119 -29.83 -21.36 4.88
N TYR A 120 -28.90 -21.16 3.97
CA TYR A 120 -28.95 -20.18 2.88
C TYR A 120 -28.17 -20.70 1.67
N PRO A 121 -28.41 -20.17 0.46
CA PRO A 121 -27.62 -20.53 -0.72
C PRO A 121 -26.23 -19.89 -0.65
N GLU A 122 -25.20 -20.67 -0.29
CA GLU A 122 -23.81 -20.20 -0.12
C GLU A 122 -23.19 -19.59 -1.39
N ASP A 123 -23.73 -19.92 -2.57
CA ASP A 123 -23.30 -19.35 -3.85
C ASP A 123 -23.72 -17.88 -4.04
N LYS A 124 -24.81 -17.46 -3.37
CA LYS A 124 -25.38 -16.10 -3.48
C LYS A 124 -25.34 -15.30 -2.19
N VAL A 125 -25.26 -15.97 -1.06
CA VAL A 125 -25.37 -15.34 0.26
C VAL A 125 -24.14 -15.67 1.09
N GLN A 126 -23.55 -14.63 1.69
CA GLN A 126 -22.56 -14.76 2.73
C GLN A 126 -23.15 -14.23 4.03
N TRP A 127 -22.91 -14.93 5.13
CA TRP A 127 -23.41 -14.58 6.45
C TRP A 127 -22.25 -14.60 7.45
N PHE A 128 -22.16 -13.57 8.29
CA PHE A 128 -21.18 -13.44 9.36
C PHE A 128 -21.94 -13.06 10.62
N ASP A 129 -21.99 -13.98 11.58
CA ASP A 129 -22.50 -13.69 12.91
C ASP A 129 -21.36 -13.26 13.83
N ASP A 130 -21.60 -12.16 14.52
CA ASP A 130 -20.83 -11.72 15.68
C ASP A 130 -21.71 -11.81 16.92
N ARG A 131 -21.12 -11.65 18.10
CA ARG A 131 -21.84 -11.58 19.37
C ARG A 131 -22.87 -10.45 19.37
N THR A 132 -22.62 -9.35 18.65
CA THR A 132 -23.42 -8.12 18.73
C THR A 132 -24.08 -7.69 17.42
N PHE A 133 -23.77 -8.35 16.32
CA PHE A 133 -24.37 -8.04 15.02
C PHE A 133 -24.30 -9.23 14.06
N ASP A 134 -25.21 -9.23 13.09
CA ASP A 134 -25.20 -10.09 11.92
C ASP A 134 -24.94 -9.24 10.68
N MET A 135 -23.94 -9.62 9.88
CA MET A 135 -23.70 -9.04 8.56
C MET A 135 -24.08 -10.06 7.48
N ILE A 136 -24.86 -9.65 6.49
CA ILE A 136 -25.40 -10.54 5.45
C ILE A 136 -25.20 -9.89 4.09
N LYS A 137 -24.38 -10.51 3.25
CA LYS A 137 -24.15 -10.08 1.87
C LYS A 137 -24.93 -10.96 0.91
N ILE A 138 -25.69 -10.35 -0.01
CA ILE A 138 -26.54 -11.04 -0.99
C ILE A 138 -26.20 -10.53 -2.39
N LYS A 139 -25.80 -11.45 -3.27
CA LYS A 139 -25.59 -11.18 -4.69
C LYS A 139 -26.92 -11.20 -5.44
N SER A 140 -27.15 -10.18 -6.26
CA SER A 140 -28.36 -9.98 -7.05
C SER A 140 -29.64 -10.23 -6.23
N PRO A 141 -29.89 -9.44 -5.16
CA PRO A 141 -31.04 -9.63 -4.30
C PRO A 141 -32.35 -9.52 -5.09
N MET A 142 -33.38 -10.25 -4.64
CA MET A 142 -34.72 -10.09 -5.21
C MET A 142 -35.26 -8.68 -4.93
N ILE A 143 -35.79 -8.04 -5.97
CA ILE A 143 -36.54 -6.80 -5.85
C ILE A 143 -37.84 -7.06 -5.06
N GLY A 144 -38.18 -6.14 -4.16
CA GLY A 144 -39.44 -6.19 -3.40
C GLY A 144 -39.25 -6.07 -1.88
N PRO A 145 -40.31 -6.38 -1.11
CA PRO A 145 -40.30 -6.27 0.35
C PRO A 145 -39.58 -7.45 1.00
N TRP A 146 -38.62 -7.15 1.85
CA TRP A 146 -37.90 -8.07 2.71
C TRP A 146 -38.31 -7.84 4.17
N GLN A 147 -38.15 -8.87 4.99
CA GLN A 147 -38.41 -8.77 6.43
C GLN A 147 -37.32 -9.50 7.21
N VAL A 148 -36.81 -8.87 8.27
CA VAL A 148 -35.90 -9.52 9.22
C VAL A 148 -36.65 -9.89 10.50
N ILE A 149 -36.42 -11.10 11.00
CA ILE A 149 -37.01 -11.64 12.23
C ILE A 149 -35.86 -11.91 13.21
N GLY A 150 -35.90 -11.26 14.37
CA GLY A 150 -34.89 -11.39 15.42
C GLY A 150 -35.00 -10.26 16.44
N GLU A 151 -34.17 -10.30 17.48
CA GLU A 151 -34.03 -9.21 18.46
C GLU A 151 -33.16 -8.07 17.89
N VAL A 152 -33.60 -7.53 16.77
CA VAL A 152 -32.92 -6.44 16.05
C VAL A 152 -33.14 -5.14 16.82
N GLN A 153 -32.06 -4.43 17.14
CA GLN A 153 -32.14 -3.16 17.86
C GLN A 153 -32.71 -2.07 16.94
N PRO A 154 -33.39 -1.03 17.49
CA PRO A 154 -33.87 0.10 16.68
C PRO A 154 -32.76 0.86 15.93
N SER A 155 -31.52 0.79 16.42
CA SER A 155 -30.31 1.31 15.77
C SER A 155 -29.83 0.46 14.59
N SER A 156 -30.46 -0.68 14.30
CA SER A 156 -30.04 -1.57 13.23
C SER A 156 -30.39 -1.01 11.88
N LYS A 157 -29.35 -0.62 11.14
CA LYS A 157 -29.48 0.04 9.85
C LYS A 157 -29.16 -0.92 8.72
N ILE A 158 -30.07 -0.96 7.74
CA ILE A 158 -29.84 -1.68 6.50
C ILE A 158 -29.08 -0.76 5.57
N MET A 159 -27.79 -1.04 5.40
CA MET A 159 -26.96 -0.30 4.48
C MET A 159 -26.97 -0.98 3.12
N VAL A 160 -27.23 -0.25 2.04
CA VAL A 160 -27.06 -0.80 0.70
C VAL A 160 -25.65 -0.54 0.25
N VAL A 161 -24.71 -1.38 0.67
CA VAL A 161 -23.32 -1.26 0.23
C VAL A 161 -23.20 -1.78 -1.21
N SER A 162 -23.25 -0.88 -2.19
CA SER A 162 -23.01 -1.21 -3.60
C SER A 162 -21.53 -0.99 -3.97
N GLU A 163 -20.99 0.20 -3.67
CA GLU A 163 -19.63 0.60 -4.05
C GLU A 163 -18.95 1.41 -2.94
N ILE A 164 -18.15 0.74 -2.09
CA ILE A 164 -17.33 1.45 -1.11
C ILE A 164 -16.13 2.07 -1.81
N ARG A 165 -16.01 3.39 -1.73
CA ARG A 165 -14.83 4.16 -2.13
C ARG A 165 -14.19 4.78 -0.90
N LEU A 166 -12.86 4.73 -0.83
CA LEU A 166 -12.10 5.47 0.17
C LEU A 166 -11.51 6.70 -0.50
N GLU A 167 -11.75 7.88 0.06
CA GLU A 167 -11.06 9.10 -0.33
C GLU A 167 -10.12 9.50 0.79
N VAL A 168 -8.84 9.67 0.46
CA VAL A 168 -7.78 10.01 1.43
C VAL A 168 -7.16 11.35 1.07
N THR A 169 -6.73 12.06 2.10
CA THR A 169 -5.90 13.25 1.90
C THR A 169 -4.58 12.82 1.24
N PRO A 170 -4.21 13.44 0.10
CA PRO A 170 -2.98 13.07 -0.60
C PRO A 170 -1.75 13.35 0.26
N LEU A 171 -0.79 12.43 0.24
CA LEU A 171 0.47 12.60 0.94
C LEU A 171 1.25 13.80 0.39
N PRO A 172 2.05 14.50 1.23
CA PRO A 172 2.87 15.61 0.78
C PRO A 172 3.86 15.21 -0.32
N GLU A 173 4.26 16.17 -1.15
CA GLU A 173 5.22 15.89 -2.24
C GLU A 173 6.65 15.67 -1.74
N ILE A 174 7.02 16.36 -0.65
CA ILE A 174 8.31 16.18 0.03
C ILE A 174 8.01 15.46 1.33
N ILE A 175 8.55 14.26 1.48
CA ILE A 175 8.42 13.42 2.67
C ILE A 175 9.83 13.02 3.09
N LEU A 176 10.12 13.11 4.39
CA LEU A 176 11.43 12.79 4.94
C LEU A 176 11.40 11.49 5.74
N GLN A 177 12.51 10.77 5.75
CA GLN A 177 12.69 9.60 6.60
C GLN A 177 12.60 9.97 8.09
N GLY A 178 11.84 9.19 8.85
CA GLY A 178 11.55 9.42 10.26
C GLY A 178 10.52 10.52 10.50
N GLU A 179 9.93 11.09 9.45
CA GLU A 179 8.88 12.10 9.57
C GLU A 179 7.59 11.51 10.15
N THR A 180 6.96 12.26 11.06
CA THR A 180 5.59 11.99 11.51
C THR A 180 4.60 12.68 10.58
N LEU A 181 3.79 11.91 9.87
CA LEU A 181 2.74 12.43 8.99
C LEU A 181 1.36 12.17 9.57
N LYS A 182 0.52 13.20 9.50
CA LYS A 182 -0.92 13.08 9.71
C LYS A 182 -1.62 12.77 8.40
N MET A 183 -2.56 11.86 8.46
CA MET A 183 -3.37 11.39 7.35
C MET A 183 -4.82 11.35 7.78
N SER A 184 -5.71 11.61 6.83
CA SER A 184 -7.14 11.46 7.03
C SER A 184 -7.79 10.81 5.82
N GLY A 185 -8.84 10.04 6.06
CA GLY A 185 -9.62 9.40 5.02
C GLY A 185 -11.09 9.31 5.37
N ARG A 186 -11.95 9.33 4.35
CA ARG A 186 -13.40 9.18 4.49
C ARG A 186 -13.90 8.11 3.54
N LEU A 187 -14.84 7.30 4.04
CA LEU A 187 -15.50 6.26 3.25
C LEU A 187 -16.79 6.79 2.64
N PHE A 188 -17.00 6.43 1.39
CA PHE A 188 -18.16 6.76 0.58
C PHE A 188 -18.79 5.48 0.07
N ASN A 189 -20.12 5.48 -0.06
CA ASN A 189 -20.89 4.48 -0.75
C ASN A 189 -21.49 5.13 -2.00
N GLY A 190 -20.92 4.83 -3.16
CA GLY A 190 -21.12 5.62 -4.38
C GLY A 190 -20.69 7.08 -4.17
N GLU A 191 -21.68 7.98 -4.15
CA GLU A 191 -21.50 9.43 -3.98
C GLU A 191 -21.83 9.94 -2.56
N MET A 192 -22.35 9.08 -1.68
CA MET A 192 -22.76 9.47 -0.33
C MET A 192 -21.74 9.04 0.71
N ALA A 193 -21.36 9.95 1.61
CA ALA A 193 -20.48 9.64 2.72
C ALA A 193 -21.14 8.64 3.67
N ILE A 194 -20.36 7.68 4.17
CA ILE A 194 -20.84 6.68 5.13
C ILE A 194 -20.79 7.30 6.53
N ASP A 195 -21.85 8.00 6.91
CA ASP A 195 -21.92 8.73 8.19
C ASP A 195 -22.61 7.97 9.34
N ASN A 196 -22.70 6.64 9.21
CA ASN A 196 -23.34 5.80 10.20
C ASN A 196 -22.33 5.27 11.22
N PRO A 197 -22.36 5.71 12.50
CA PRO A 197 -21.43 5.27 13.54
C PRO A 197 -21.31 3.75 13.66
N SER A 198 -22.43 3.04 13.54
CA SER A 198 -22.45 1.59 13.76
C SER A 198 -21.62 0.84 12.72
N PHE A 199 -21.66 1.24 11.45
CA PHE A 199 -20.88 0.59 10.39
C PHE A 199 -19.36 0.71 10.61
N LYS A 200 -18.94 1.74 11.35
CA LYS A 200 -17.52 2.07 11.55
C LYS A 200 -16.84 1.18 12.58
N ASP A 201 -17.61 0.66 13.54
CA ASP A 201 -17.11 -0.34 14.50
C ASP A 201 -16.59 -1.61 13.80
N VAL A 202 -17.09 -1.89 12.59
CA VAL A 202 -16.82 -3.11 11.82
C VAL A 202 -15.71 -2.91 10.78
N LEU A 203 -15.25 -1.67 10.61
CA LEU A 203 -14.24 -1.29 9.63
C LEU A 203 -12.87 -1.17 10.28
N THR A 204 -11.86 -1.59 9.53
CA THR A 204 -10.45 -1.30 9.86
C THR A 204 -9.76 -0.81 8.60
N LEU A 205 -9.06 0.31 8.70
CA LEU A 205 -8.26 0.85 7.61
C LEU A 205 -6.79 0.55 7.89
N ASP A 206 -6.17 -0.29 7.09
CA ASP A 206 -4.72 -0.51 7.14
C ASP A 206 -4.03 0.34 6.09
N VAL A 207 -2.83 0.83 6.41
CA VAL A 207 -1.98 1.54 5.48
C VAL A 207 -0.63 0.86 5.39
N ASP A 208 -0.33 0.39 4.19
CA ASP A 208 0.87 -0.37 3.87
C ASP A 208 1.69 0.38 2.80
N PHE A 209 3.00 0.28 2.87
CA PHE A 209 3.94 0.86 1.90
C PHE A 209 4.71 -0.27 1.22
N PHE A 210 4.64 -0.31 -0.11
CA PHE A 210 5.33 -1.31 -0.93
C PHE A 210 6.46 -0.66 -1.70
N SER A 211 7.66 -1.24 -1.68
CA SER A 211 8.73 -0.78 -2.56
C SER A 211 8.32 -1.00 -4.01
N THR A 212 8.52 0.01 -4.87
CA THR A 212 8.36 -0.15 -6.32
C THR A 212 9.42 -1.07 -6.92
N ASN A 213 10.38 -1.52 -6.10
CA ASN A 213 11.48 -2.40 -6.46
C ASN A 213 12.33 -1.82 -7.61
N ASN A 214 12.50 -0.50 -7.60
CA ASN A 214 13.33 0.23 -8.52
C ASN A 214 14.79 0.26 -8.01
N SER A 215 15.72 -0.28 -8.79
CA SER A 215 17.13 -0.42 -8.40
C SER A 215 17.89 0.90 -8.27
N ALA A 216 17.29 2.02 -8.70
CA ALA A 216 17.88 3.35 -8.54
C ALA A 216 17.74 3.90 -7.10
N PHE A 217 16.91 3.27 -6.26
CA PHE A 217 16.63 3.72 -4.90
C PHE A 217 17.11 2.72 -3.85
N ASP A 218 17.38 3.24 -2.64
CA ASP A 218 17.92 2.47 -1.52
C ASP A 218 16.97 1.37 -1.02
N ASN A 219 15.67 1.50 -1.29
CA ASN A 219 14.64 0.53 -0.90
C ASN A 219 14.43 -0.61 -1.92
N PHE A 220 15.35 -0.82 -2.87
CA PHE A 220 15.31 -1.96 -3.79
C PHE A 220 15.33 -3.30 -3.02
N GLY A 221 14.37 -4.17 -3.32
CA GLY A 221 14.20 -5.45 -2.61
C GLY A 221 13.68 -5.33 -1.18
N ALA A 222 13.25 -4.13 -0.74
CA ALA A 222 12.67 -3.95 0.58
C ALA A 222 11.33 -4.70 0.72
N GLN A 223 11.09 -5.25 1.91
CA GLN A 223 9.82 -5.90 2.23
C GLN A 223 8.70 -4.86 2.40
N PRO A 224 7.42 -5.25 2.22
CA PRO A 224 6.29 -4.39 2.52
C PRO A 224 6.33 -3.92 3.98
N VAL A 225 6.11 -2.62 4.19
CA VAL A 225 6.06 -2.01 5.51
C VAL A 225 4.61 -1.79 5.89
N LYS A 226 4.16 -2.45 6.95
CA LYS A 226 2.85 -2.21 7.55
C LYS A 226 2.98 -1.04 8.51
N LEU A 227 2.33 0.07 8.18
CA LEU A 227 2.56 1.31 8.90
C LEU A 227 1.61 1.47 10.07
N ALA A 228 0.31 1.35 9.81
CA ALA A 228 -0.71 1.57 10.83
C ALA A 228 -2.05 0.91 10.46
N SER A 229 -2.89 0.76 11.48
CA SER A 229 -4.25 0.23 11.39
C SER A 229 -5.17 1.18 12.17
N PHE A 230 -6.22 1.67 11.52
CA PHE A 230 -7.10 2.73 12.04
C PHE A 230 -8.53 2.26 12.22
N ARG A 231 -9.19 2.82 13.23
CA ARG A 231 -10.62 2.69 13.53
C ARG A 231 -11.15 4.07 13.93
N ASP A 232 -12.38 4.38 13.58
CA ASP A 232 -13.06 5.64 13.95
C ASP A 232 -13.73 5.47 15.33
N ASP A 233 -12.93 5.32 16.38
CA ASP A 233 -13.39 5.09 17.77
C ASP A 233 -12.91 6.17 18.76
N GLY A 234 -12.24 7.21 18.27
CA GLY A 234 -11.64 8.30 19.04
C GLY A 234 -10.54 7.84 19.98
N ARG A 235 -9.87 6.72 19.68
CA ARG A 235 -8.71 6.21 20.42
C ARG A 235 -7.47 6.20 19.55
N ASP A 236 -6.34 6.03 20.22
CA ASP A 236 -5.01 5.97 19.62
C ASP A 236 -4.71 7.19 18.73
N LEU A 237 -4.87 7.04 17.42
CA LEU A 237 -4.49 8.02 16.41
C LEU A 237 -5.68 8.81 15.85
N ASP A 238 -6.90 8.51 16.33
CA ASP A 238 -8.14 9.14 15.90
C ASP A 238 -8.54 10.32 16.79
N GLU A 239 -8.84 11.47 16.17
CA GLU A 239 -9.10 12.73 16.90
C GLU A 239 -10.52 12.78 17.49
N HIS A 240 -11.49 12.21 16.80
CA HIS A 240 -12.90 12.32 17.15
C HIS A 240 -13.63 11.01 16.85
N ALA A 241 -14.18 10.40 17.90
CA ALA A 241 -14.97 9.18 17.72
C ALA A 241 -16.23 9.42 16.88
N ASN A 242 -16.44 8.52 15.93
CA ASN A 242 -17.64 8.40 15.11
C ASN A 242 -17.92 9.57 14.16
N ASP A 243 -16.90 10.31 13.70
CA ASP A 243 -17.07 11.50 12.83
C ASP A 243 -16.93 11.24 11.32
N SER A 244 -16.68 9.97 10.95
CA SER A 244 -16.53 9.46 9.58
C SER A 244 -15.24 9.90 8.92
N LEU A 245 -14.28 10.37 9.71
CA LEU A 245 -12.98 10.80 9.27
C LEU A 245 -11.92 9.97 10.01
N PHE A 246 -11.46 8.91 9.34
CA PHE A 246 -10.36 8.11 9.85
C PHE A 246 -9.11 8.97 9.88
N THR A 247 -8.74 9.42 11.07
CA THR A 247 -7.56 10.26 11.28
C THR A 247 -6.44 9.42 11.88
N GLY A 248 -5.21 9.73 11.49
CA GLY A 248 -4.06 8.93 11.87
C GLY A 248 -2.75 9.68 11.78
N GLU A 249 -1.89 9.58 12.80
CA GLU A 249 -0.49 10.03 12.75
C GLU A 249 0.47 8.83 12.76
N PHE A 250 1.44 8.80 11.87
CA PHE A 250 2.42 7.71 11.80
C PHE A 250 3.82 8.22 11.53
N GLU A 251 4.81 7.49 12.05
CA GLU A 251 6.23 7.74 11.83
C GLU A 251 6.76 6.89 10.67
N LEU A 252 7.43 7.53 9.73
CA LEU A 252 8.04 6.89 8.57
C LEU A 252 9.41 6.29 8.91
N ASP A 253 9.44 5.33 9.83
CA ASP A 253 10.65 4.61 10.27
C ASP A 253 11.00 3.44 9.33
N PHE A 254 11.31 3.78 8.08
CA PHE A 254 11.78 2.82 7.08
C PHE A 254 12.79 3.47 6.12
N ALA A 255 13.39 2.66 5.23
CA ALA A 255 14.44 3.13 4.33
C ALA A 255 13.93 4.20 3.34
N PRO A 256 14.76 5.22 3.00
CA PRO A 256 14.41 6.17 1.96
C PRO A 256 14.31 5.47 0.60
N GLY A 257 13.54 6.05 -0.32
CA GLY A 257 13.33 5.49 -1.65
C GLY A 257 11.91 5.68 -2.17
N GLU A 258 11.58 5.00 -3.26
CA GLU A 258 10.28 5.12 -3.92
C GLU A 258 9.31 4.04 -3.41
N TRP A 259 8.22 4.47 -2.81
CA TRP A 259 7.22 3.62 -2.18
C TRP A 259 5.84 3.85 -2.77
N GLU A 260 5.08 2.78 -2.98
CA GLU A 260 3.67 2.79 -3.35
C GLU A 260 2.81 2.63 -2.08
N PRO A 261 2.05 3.66 -1.66
CA PRO A 261 1.11 3.54 -0.55
C PRO A 261 -0.14 2.78 -0.99
N ILE A 262 -0.54 1.81 -0.17
CA ILE A 262 -1.75 1.00 -0.37
C ILE A 262 -2.61 1.08 0.88
N TYR A 263 -3.84 1.54 0.68
CA TYR A 263 -4.85 1.65 1.71
C TYR A 263 -5.79 0.47 1.62
N ILE A 264 -5.94 -0.29 2.70
CA ILE A 264 -6.69 -1.53 2.72
C ILE A 264 -7.85 -1.38 3.71
N VAL A 265 -9.05 -1.21 3.19
CA VAL A 265 -10.29 -1.21 3.97
C VAL A 265 -10.71 -2.65 4.19
N LYS A 266 -10.65 -3.10 5.44
CA LYS A 266 -11.05 -4.45 5.87
C LYS A 266 -12.43 -4.42 6.51
N MET A 267 -13.32 -5.25 5.97
CA MET A 267 -14.62 -5.63 6.54
C MET A 267 -14.65 -7.15 6.71
N PRO A 268 -15.52 -7.71 7.58
CA PRO A 268 -15.56 -9.15 7.82
C PRO A 268 -15.79 -10.02 6.56
N MET A 269 -16.46 -9.48 5.53
CA MET A 269 -16.75 -10.20 4.27
C MET A 269 -16.15 -9.55 3.03
N ALA A 270 -15.42 -8.45 3.16
CA ALA A 270 -14.92 -7.71 2.02
C ALA A 270 -13.64 -6.97 2.37
N THR A 271 -12.70 -6.99 1.45
CA THR A 271 -11.50 -6.15 1.52
C THR A 271 -11.46 -5.29 0.28
N ARG A 272 -11.18 -4.00 0.43
CA ARG A 272 -10.98 -3.07 -0.68
C ARG A 272 -9.60 -2.45 -0.57
N GLU A 273 -8.88 -2.43 -1.67
CA GLU A 273 -7.57 -1.81 -1.77
C GLU A 273 -7.67 -0.54 -2.61
N LEU A 274 -7.03 0.53 -2.14
CA LEU A 274 -6.80 1.76 -2.89
C LEU A 274 -5.29 1.96 -3.01
N ARG A 275 -4.77 1.86 -4.24
CA ARG A 275 -3.37 2.12 -4.56
C ARG A 275 -3.21 3.58 -4.93
N GLN A 276 -2.33 4.29 -4.22
CA GLN A 276 -1.96 5.65 -4.56
C GLN A 276 -0.77 5.67 -5.51
N LYS A 277 -0.49 6.85 -6.08
CA LYS A 277 0.71 7.04 -6.88
C LYS A 277 1.96 6.81 -6.02
N PRO A 278 3.05 6.27 -6.59
CA PRO A 278 4.32 6.18 -5.90
C PRO A 278 4.79 7.55 -5.40
N ILE A 279 5.36 7.54 -4.20
CA ILE A 279 5.96 8.70 -3.55
C ILE A 279 7.41 8.41 -3.20
N VAL A 280 8.24 9.44 -3.10
CA VAL A 280 9.66 9.29 -2.77
C VAL A 280 9.89 9.81 -1.35
N VAL A 281 10.27 8.89 -0.46
CA VAL A 281 10.72 9.21 0.89
C VAL A 281 12.19 9.60 0.80
N GLN A 282 12.48 10.86 1.09
CA GLN A 282 13.84 11.41 1.07
C GLN A 282 14.60 10.99 2.33
N LYS A 283 15.92 10.93 2.23
CA LYS A 283 16.78 10.69 3.38
C LYS A 283 16.57 11.77 4.44
N ASN A 284 16.79 11.41 5.71
CA ASN A 284 16.76 12.38 6.79
C ASN A 284 17.78 13.51 6.54
N PRO A 285 17.39 14.79 6.68
CA PRO A 285 18.27 15.91 6.37
C PRO A 285 19.40 16.12 7.38
N ILE A 286 19.40 15.43 8.52
CA ILE A 286 20.42 15.59 9.56
C ILE A 286 21.40 14.42 9.56
N SER A 287 22.69 14.75 9.50
CA SER A 287 23.80 13.82 9.73
C SER A 287 24.53 14.19 11.01
N ILE A 288 24.86 13.20 11.84
CA ILE A 288 25.51 13.38 13.14
C ILE A 288 26.97 12.93 13.05
N SER A 289 27.89 13.77 13.54
CA SER A 289 29.30 13.43 13.75
C SER A 289 29.75 13.90 15.13
N VAL A 290 30.65 13.16 15.77
CA VAL A 290 31.09 13.46 17.14
C VAL A 290 32.61 13.45 17.21
N ALA A 291 33.20 14.54 17.70
CA ALA A 291 34.58 14.57 18.12
C ALA A 291 34.65 14.20 19.61
N THR A 292 35.20 13.02 19.91
CA THR A 292 35.32 12.52 21.28
C THR A 292 36.56 13.09 21.96
N THR A 293 36.55 13.09 23.29
CA THR A 293 37.68 13.48 24.15
C THR A 293 37.86 12.43 25.23
N GLN A 294 39.08 12.33 25.76
CA GLN A 294 39.40 11.46 26.91
C GLN A 294 39.86 12.29 28.12
N ASP A 295 39.76 13.61 28.03
CA ASP A 295 40.03 14.50 29.15
C ASP A 295 38.89 14.39 30.18
N GLU A 296 39.24 14.17 31.44
CA GLU A 296 38.27 13.99 32.54
C GLU A 296 37.33 15.19 32.71
N ASN A 297 37.76 16.38 32.30
CA ASN A 297 36.94 17.60 32.30
C ASN A 297 36.61 18.08 30.88
N GLY A 298 36.86 17.24 29.86
CA GLY A 298 36.61 17.57 28.47
C GLY A 298 35.13 17.47 28.08
N VAL A 299 34.81 18.06 26.93
CA VAL A 299 33.51 17.91 26.28
C VAL A 299 33.65 17.19 24.94
N HIS A 300 32.70 16.31 24.64
CA HIS A 300 32.49 15.79 23.30
C HIS A 300 31.77 16.86 22.48
N LEU A 301 32.30 17.14 21.29
CA LEU A 301 31.68 18.09 20.38
C LEU A 301 30.85 17.33 19.34
N VAL A 302 29.53 17.38 19.50
CA VAL A 302 28.59 16.85 18.51
C VAL A 302 28.35 17.90 17.43
N THR A 303 28.50 17.51 16.18
CA THR A 303 28.23 18.34 15.01
C THR A 303 27.09 17.72 14.22
N PHE A 304 25.98 18.46 14.12
CA PHE A 304 24.82 18.17 13.30
C PHE A 304 24.98 18.89 11.96
N THR A 305 25.13 18.14 10.88
CA THR A 305 25.19 18.68 9.51
C THR A 305 23.82 18.57 8.87
N ILE A 306 23.36 19.67 8.29
CA ILE A 306 22.05 19.82 7.66
C ILE A 306 22.23 19.76 6.14
N ASP A 307 21.54 18.84 5.50
CA ASP A 307 21.32 18.83 4.05
C ASP A 307 20.11 19.71 3.71
N ASP A 308 20.35 20.83 3.01
CA ASP A 308 19.31 21.79 2.65
C ASP A 308 18.61 21.48 1.33
N SER A 309 18.82 20.30 0.73
CA SER A 309 18.22 19.95 -0.56
C SER A 309 16.69 20.07 -0.56
N PHE A 310 16.03 19.64 0.53
CA PHE A 310 14.56 19.61 0.64
C PHE A 310 14.00 20.43 1.82
N VAL A 311 14.87 20.94 2.69
CA VAL A 311 14.49 21.66 3.93
C VAL A 311 15.16 23.03 4.00
N LYS A 312 14.56 23.96 4.74
CA LYS A 312 15.16 25.26 5.03
C LYS A 312 16.07 25.11 6.25
N ALA A 313 17.39 25.06 6.04
CA ALA A 313 18.36 24.86 7.11
C ALA A 313 18.21 25.87 8.27
N ASP A 314 17.95 27.13 7.93
CA ASP A 314 17.77 28.19 8.91
C ASP A 314 16.51 28.02 9.77
N SER A 315 15.56 27.14 9.42
CA SER A 315 14.35 26.87 10.22
C SER A 315 14.50 25.70 11.19
N ILE A 316 15.63 24.98 11.11
CA ILE A 316 15.78 23.71 11.83
C ILE A 316 16.03 23.96 13.33
N LEU A 317 15.23 23.26 14.13
CA LEU A 317 15.35 23.10 15.57
C LEU A 317 15.62 21.62 15.87
N ILE A 318 16.61 21.34 16.72
CA ILE A 318 16.94 19.97 17.15
C ILE A 318 16.68 19.87 18.64
N GLN A 319 15.84 18.91 19.03
CA GLN A 319 15.59 18.58 20.42
C GLN A 319 16.02 17.13 20.65
N GLY A 320 16.74 16.87 21.73
CA GLY A 320 17.24 15.53 21.96
C GLY A 320 17.51 15.20 23.40
N LYS A 321 18.02 13.99 23.60
CA LYS A 321 18.57 13.54 24.86
C LYS A 321 19.78 12.67 24.61
N VAL A 322 20.75 12.79 25.50
CA VAL A 322 21.94 11.94 25.56
C VAL A 322 21.75 10.97 26.71
N THR A 323 22.00 9.70 26.46
CA THR A 323 22.15 8.68 27.51
C THR A 323 23.63 8.40 27.66
N PHE A 324 24.16 8.72 28.83
CA PHE A 324 25.54 8.46 29.21
C PHE A 324 25.75 6.98 29.52
N PRO A 325 27.00 6.50 29.56
CA PRO A 325 27.28 5.10 29.85
C PRO A 325 26.84 4.69 31.27
N ASP A 326 26.80 5.64 32.20
CA ASP A 326 26.30 5.49 33.58
C ASP A 326 24.76 5.45 33.68
N ARG A 327 24.09 5.52 32.51
CA ARG A 327 22.63 5.57 32.31
C ARG A 327 21.97 6.89 32.73
N GLN A 328 22.74 7.92 33.06
CA GLN A 328 22.17 9.26 33.21
C GLN A 328 21.64 9.74 31.86
N VAL A 329 20.53 10.47 31.90
CA VAL A 329 19.86 11.02 30.72
C VAL A 329 19.84 12.53 30.83
N GLU A 330 20.47 13.20 29.87
CA GLU A 330 20.51 14.66 29.79
C GLU A 330 19.75 15.13 28.54
N PRO A 331 18.67 15.92 28.71
CA PRO A 331 17.98 16.55 27.59
C PRO A 331 18.75 17.76 27.09
N PHE A 332 18.72 18.00 25.78
CA PHE A 332 19.31 19.19 25.17
C PHE A 332 18.42 19.76 24.06
N THR A 333 18.66 21.01 23.71
CA THR A 333 18.01 21.68 22.59
C THR A 333 19.01 22.56 21.89
N VAL A 334 19.08 22.43 20.57
CA VAL A 334 19.90 23.27 19.70
C VAL A 334 18.94 24.20 18.96
N MET A 335 18.93 25.47 19.36
CA MET A 335 18.03 26.50 18.86
C MET A 335 18.29 26.83 17.39
N GLN A 336 17.34 27.52 16.76
CA GLN A 336 17.45 28.02 15.39
C GLN A 336 18.62 29.02 15.25
N ASP A 337 19.43 28.86 14.21
CA ASP A 337 20.61 29.67 13.86
C ASP A 337 20.84 29.59 12.34
N LYS A 338 21.68 30.46 11.81
CA LYS A 338 22.00 30.49 10.39
C LYS A 338 23.04 29.45 10.01
N GLY A 339 22.86 28.81 8.87
CA GLY A 339 23.85 27.94 8.26
C GLY A 339 23.55 26.44 8.38
N LEU A 340 24.46 25.64 7.82
CA LEU A 340 24.25 24.21 7.55
C LEU A 340 24.81 23.28 8.64
N SER A 341 25.38 23.83 9.72
CA SER A 341 26.01 23.01 10.75
C SER A 341 25.77 23.60 12.13
N ARG A 342 25.32 22.76 13.05
CA ARG A 342 25.05 23.13 14.44
C ARG A 342 25.86 22.24 15.37
N THR A 343 26.34 22.80 16.47
CA THR A 343 27.14 22.06 17.43
C THR A 343 26.47 22.00 18.81
N HIS A 344 26.76 20.93 19.55
CA HIS A 344 26.37 20.78 20.94
C HIS A 344 27.51 20.10 21.72
N GLU A 345 27.78 20.62 22.91
CA GLU A 345 28.80 20.08 23.81
C GLU A 345 28.14 19.09 24.78
N ILE A 346 28.70 17.88 24.86
CA ILE A 346 28.28 16.84 25.80
C ILE A 346 29.44 16.63 26.77
N ALA A 347 29.19 16.70 28.07
CA ALA A 347 30.22 16.47 29.08
C ALA A 347 30.78 15.03 29.00
N PHE A 348 32.08 14.86 29.19
CA PHE A 348 32.65 13.52 29.41
C PHE A 348 32.36 13.09 30.86
N THR A 349 31.67 11.96 31.04
CA THR A 349 31.38 11.39 32.36
C THR A 349 32.23 10.17 32.64
N GLU A 350 32.11 9.14 31.80
CA GLU A 350 32.91 7.93 31.88
C GLU A 350 33.18 7.34 30.49
N PRO A 351 34.26 6.55 30.34
CA PRO A 351 34.50 5.79 29.13
C PRO A 351 33.37 4.77 28.90
N GLY A 352 32.78 4.79 27.71
CA GLY A 352 31.76 3.84 27.31
C GLY A 352 30.88 4.34 26.16
N VAL A 353 29.76 3.64 25.96
CA VAL A 353 28.82 3.90 24.88
C VAL A 353 27.83 4.99 25.28
N HIS A 354 27.87 6.09 24.54
CA HIS A 354 26.90 7.17 24.61
C HIS A 354 25.84 6.97 23.54
N ARG A 355 24.57 7.29 23.86
CA ARG A 355 23.44 7.15 22.95
C ARG A 355 22.72 8.48 22.81
N ILE A 356 22.60 8.99 21.59
CA ILE A 356 21.91 10.23 21.27
C ILE A 356 20.61 9.89 20.55
N LYS A 357 19.48 10.38 21.08
CA LYS A 357 18.18 10.39 20.39
C LYS A 357 17.77 11.83 20.12
N ILE A 358 17.46 12.15 18.87
CA ILE A 358 17.01 13.48 18.49
C ILE A 358 15.70 13.44 17.71
N GLY A 359 14.86 14.44 17.96
CA GLY A 359 13.78 14.89 17.10
C GLY A 359 14.18 16.21 16.44
N VAL A 360 13.76 16.39 15.20
CA VAL A 360 14.07 17.52 14.34
C VAL A 360 12.76 18.15 13.92
N PHE A 361 12.69 19.47 14.01
CA PHE A 361 11.55 20.27 13.61
C PHE A 361 12.03 21.34 12.64
N GLY A 362 11.22 21.68 11.65
CA GLY A 362 11.54 22.77 10.73
C GLY A 362 10.60 22.82 9.53
N ASP A 363 10.99 23.62 8.53
CA ASP A 363 10.23 23.81 7.31
C ASP A 363 10.90 23.09 6.13
N THR A 364 10.07 22.48 5.29
CA THR A 364 10.46 22.08 3.93
C THR A 364 10.68 23.31 3.04
N LYS A 365 11.41 23.17 1.92
CA LYS A 365 11.57 24.25 0.92
C LYS A 365 10.22 24.74 0.35
N LYS A 366 9.17 23.91 0.43
CA LYS A 366 7.79 24.25 0.02
C LYS A 366 6.97 24.94 1.11
N GLY A 367 7.55 25.23 2.27
CA GLY A 367 6.90 25.96 3.36
C GLY A 367 5.99 25.12 4.25
N ARG A 368 6.00 23.79 4.10
CA ARG A 368 5.32 22.87 5.02
C ARG A 368 6.22 22.58 6.21
N GLU A 369 5.69 22.71 7.42
CA GLU A 369 6.34 22.28 8.66
C GLU A 369 6.43 20.74 8.71
N PHE A 370 7.52 20.24 9.27
CA PHE A 370 7.72 18.81 9.49
C PHE A 370 8.33 18.56 10.87
N ARG A 371 8.05 17.35 11.39
CA ARG A 371 8.67 16.78 12.57
C ARG A 371 9.23 15.43 12.18
N ALA A 372 10.52 15.20 12.41
CA ALA A 372 11.16 13.91 12.15
C ALA A 372 11.91 13.41 13.39
N ILE A 373 11.86 12.12 13.64
CA ILE A 373 12.63 11.44 14.68
C ILE A 373 13.76 10.68 13.98
N LEU A 374 14.97 10.80 14.51
CA LEU A 374 16.11 10.06 13.97
C LEU A 374 16.33 8.76 14.74
N PRO A 375 16.84 7.72 14.05
CA PRO A 375 17.37 6.53 14.71
C PRO A 375 18.40 6.90 15.78
N GLU A 376 18.50 6.07 16.81
CA GLU A 376 19.47 6.27 17.89
C GLU A 376 20.90 6.26 17.34
N PHE A 377 21.61 7.37 17.52
CA PHE A 377 23.02 7.48 17.17
C PHE A 377 23.87 7.07 18.37
N THR A 378 24.90 6.24 18.15
CA THR A 378 25.77 5.76 19.23
C THR A 378 27.23 6.03 18.91
N PHE A 379 27.99 6.43 19.93
CA PHE A 379 29.44 6.56 19.85
C PHE A 379 30.08 6.01 21.12
N ASN A 380 31.30 5.48 21.00
CA ASN A 380 32.04 4.88 22.11
C ASN A 380 33.28 5.73 22.44
N VAL A 381 33.58 5.83 23.73
CA VAL A 381 34.83 6.43 24.23
C VAL A 381 35.64 5.36 24.92
N ASP A 382 36.85 5.10 24.42
CA ASP A 382 37.72 4.07 24.98
C ASP A 382 38.28 4.50 26.34
N ARG A 383 38.46 3.52 27.22
CA ARG A 383 39.16 3.73 28.49
C ARG A 383 40.64 3.95 28.20
N LEU A 384 41.22 5.01 28.77
CA LEU A 384 42.67 5.20 28.81
C LEU A 384 43.33 3.91 29.30
N ALA A 385 44.13 3.28 28.44
CA ALA A 385 44.89 2.11 28.82
C ALA A 385 45.89 2.55 29.91
N SER A 386 45.61 2.21 31.16
CA SER A 386 46.62 2.27 32.22
C SER A 386 47.81 1.43 31.75
N SER A 387 48.90 2.11 31.37
CA SER A 387 50.20 1.49 31.15
C SER A 387 50.68 0.95 32.49
N ASN A 388 50.22 -0.25 32.83
CA ASN A 388 50.72 -1.09 33.91
C ASN A 388 50.07 -2.47 33.77
N ASN A 389 50.58 -3.25 32.81
CA ASN A 389 50.64 -4.69 32.97
C ASN A 389 52.08 -5.13 32.67
N SER A 390 52.83 -5.16 33.76
CA SER A 390 54.03 -5.96 33.94
C SER A 390 53.87 -7.35 33.31
N SER A 391 54.78 -7.64 32.39
CA SER A 391 55.41 -8.94 32.13
C SER A 391 54.87 -10.09 32.99
N LEU A 392 54.09 -10.97 32.37
CA LEU A 392 54.00 -12.37 32.75
C LEU A 392 54.29 -13.21 31.51
N ASN A 393 55.44 -13.86 31.61
CA ASN A 393 56.04 -14.82 30.70
C ASN A 393 55.05 -15.66 29.88
N SER A 394 55.21 -15.59 28.57
CA SER A 394 55.04 -16.75 27.69
C SER A 394 56.17 -16.73 26.68
N SER A 395 57.10 -17.66 26.88
CA SER A 395 58.26 -17.91 26.04
C SER A 395 57.86 -18.21 24.59
N ASP A 396 58.75 -17.80 23.69
CA ASP A 396 58.99 -18.29 22.33
C ASP A 396 57.85 -18.17 21.31
N ASN A 397 57.94 -17.11 20.49
CA ASN A 397 58.17 -17.26 19.05
C ASN A 397 58.37 -15.87 18.40
N ASN A 398 59.62 -15.53 18.11
CA ASN A 398 59.98 -14.41 17.24
C ASN A 398 59.57 -14.75 15.80
N LEU A 399 58.40 -14.28 15.39
CA LEU A 399 58.01 -14.12 13.98
C LEU A 399 57.58 -12.66 13.82
N THR A 400 58.16 -11.97 12.84
CA THR A 400 57.92 -10.55 12.59
C THR A 400 56.46 -10.31 12.16
N SER A 401 55.95 -9.10 12.38
CA SER A 401 54.55 -8.71 12.09
C SER A 401 54.13 -8.97 10.64
N GLU A 402 55.09 -8.97 9.71
CA GLU A 402 54.91 -9.31 8.29
C GLU A 402 54.66 -10.81 8.06
N GLN A 403 55.26 -11.68 8.87
CA GLN A 403 55.04 -13.13 8.78
C GLN A 403 53.68 -13.52 9.34
N ARG A 404 53.19 -12.82 10.38
CA ARG A 404 51.84 -13.03 10.94
C ARG A 404 50.74 -12.55 9.98
N SER A 405 50.93 -11.41 9.31
CA SER A 405 49.96 -10.94 8.31
C SER A 405 49.93 -11.83 7.08
N ALA A 406 51.10 -12.28 6.58
CA ALA A 406 51.18 -13.23 5.47
C ALA A 406 50.53 -14.58 5.80
N GLN A 407 50.72 -15.10 7.02
CA GLN A 407 50.11 -16.36 7.45
C GLN A 407 48.60 -16.22 7.68
N ALA A 408 48.13 -15.08 8.21
CA ALA A 408 46.70 -14.80 8.35
C ALA A 408 45.99 -14.68 6.98
N ILE A 409 46.62 -14.02 6.01
CA ILE A 409 46.09 -13.92 4.64
C ILE A 409 46.08 -15.28 3.95
N ALA A 410 47.13 -16.10 4.11
CA ALA A 410 47.19 -17.43 3.54
C ALA A 410 46.12 -18.38 4.14
N ASN A 411 45.89 -18.30 5.45
CA ASN A 411 44.86 -19.07 6.12
C ASN A 411 43.45 -18.62 5.71
N ALA A 412 43.20 -17.31 5.62
CA ALA A 412 41.94 -16.76 5.16
C ALA A 412 41.65 -17.13 3.69
N ALA A 413 42.68 -17.14 2.82
CA ALA A 413 42.53 -17.58 1.43
C ALA A 413 42.22 -19.09 1.32
N MET A 414 42.83 -19.91 2.18
CA MET A 414 42.52 -21.35 2.25
C MET A 414 41.10 -21.62 2.76
N GLU A 415 40.63 -20.86 3.76
CA GLU A 415 39.26 -20.97 4.28
C GLU A 415 38.23 -20.47 3.25
N ALA A 416 38.49 -19.35 2.57
CA ALA A 416 37.64 -18.87 1.49
C ALA A 416 37.53 -19.87 0.34
N LYS A 417 38.63 -20.56 -0.01
CA LYS A 417 38.62 -21.61 -1.04
C LYS A 417 37.83 -22.85 -0.60
N LYS A 418 37.95 -23.27 0.68
CA LYS A 418 37.13 -24.35 1.24
C LYS A 418 35.65 -23.99 1.27
N LEU A 419 35.31 -22.76 1.66
CA LEU A 419 33.94 -22.28 1.68
C LEU A 419 33.34 -22.22 0.26
N ALA A 420 34.12 -21.73 -0.72
CA ALA A 420 33.70 -21.70 -2.11
C ALA A 420 33.47 -23.11 -2.69
N GLN A 421 34.32 -24.09 -2.35
CA GLN A 421 34.10 -25.49 -2.72
C GLN A 421 32.86 -26.08 -2.04
N ALA A 422 32.66 -25.83 -0.74
CA ALA A 422 31.49 -26.31 -0.02
C ALA A 422 30.18 -25.70 -0.58
N LEU A 423 30.19 -24.43 -0.98
CA LEU A 423 29.05 -23.78 -1.62
C LEU A 423 28.80 -24.35 -3.02
N ALA A 424 29.86 -24.59 -3.81
CA ALA A 424 29.74 -25.23 -5.12
C ALA A 424 29.16 -26.65 -5.02
N GLU A 425 29.61 -27.45 -4.05
CA GLU A 425 29.07 -28.79 -3.78
C GLU A 425 27.62 -28.73 -3.29
N ALA A 426 27.28 -27.80 -2.40
CA ALA A 426 25.91 -27.60 -1.93
C ALA A 426 24.96 -27.19 -3.07
N LYS A 427 25.42 -26.30 -3.95
CA LYS A 427 24.67 -25.87 -5.15
C LYS A 427 24.48 -27.02 -6.13
N ALA A 428 25.52 -27.81 -6.41
CA ALA A 428 25.43 -28.99 -7.25
C ALA A 428 24.48 -30.05 -6.67
N ALA A 429 24.51 -30.27 -5.36
CA ALA A 429 23.59 -31.18 -4.69
C ALA A 429 22.14 -30.67 -4.73
N GLN A 430 21.93 -29.35 -4.64
CA GLN A 430 20.61 -28.74 -4.77
C GLN A 430 20.08 -28.83 -6.21
N GLU A 431 20.92 -28.59 -7.21
CA GLU A 431 20.60 -28.74 -8.64
C GLU A 431 20.27 -30.20 -8.97
N ALA A 432 21.02 -31.18 -8.43
CA ALA A 432 20.70 -32.60 -8.59
C ALA A 432 19.34 -32.98 -7.96
N LYS A 433 19.01 -32.43 -6.78
CA LYS A 433 17.69 -32.61 -6.16
C LYS A 433 16.57 -31.98 -6.98
N ILE A 434 16.81 -30.82 -7.59
CA ILE A 434 15.85 -30.16 -8.47
C ILE A 434 15.66 -31.00 -9.75
N ALA A 435 16.73 -31.51 -10.35
CA ALA A 435 16.67 -32.38 -11.53
C ALA A 435 15.91 -33.69 -11.24
N ASP A 436 16.15 -34.34 -10.10
CA ASP A 436 15.42 -35.54 -9.69
C ASP A 436 13.92 -35.25 -9.46
N LYS A 437 13.59 -34.12 -8.83
CA LYS A 437 12.20 -33.66 -8.72
C LYS A 437 11.56 -33.42 -10.08
N GLN A 438 12.25 -32.77 -11.00
CA GLN A 438 11.76 -32.51 -12.36
C GLN A 438 11.53 -33.82 -13.14
N GLN A 439 12.44 -34.80 -13.03
CA GLN A 439 12.26 -36.12 -13.65
C GLN A 439 11.04 -36.86 -13.08
N LYS A 440 10.85 -36.83 -11.76
CA LYS A 440 9.66 -37.41 -11.11
C LYS A 440 8.38 -36.73 -11.58
N THR A 441 8.35 -35.39 -11.63
CA THR A 441 7.21 -34.63 -12.14
C THR A 441 6.89 -34.98 -13.60
N LEU A 442 7.91 -35.11 -14.45
CA LEU A 442 7.72 -35.52 -15.85
C LEU A 442 7.13 -36.94 -15.95
N LEU A 443 7.62 -37.87 -15.13
CA LEU A 443 7.08 -39.23 -15.03
C LEU A 443 5.61 -39.25 -14.59
N TYR A 444 5.23 -38.40 -13.62
CA TYR A 444 3.83 -38.26 -13.21
C TYR A 444 2.95 -37.70 -14.32
N ILE A 445 3.43 -36.70 -15.07
CA ILE A 445 2.69 -36.13 -16.21
C ILE A 445 2.47 -37.16 -17.31
N VAL A 446 3.52 -37.90 -17.68
CA VAL A 446 3.43 -38.95 -18.71
C VAL A 446 2.51 -40.09 -18.25
N GLY A 447 2.64 -40.53 -16.99
CA GLY A 447 1.79 -41.57 -16.41
C GLY A 447 0.31 -41.17 -16.35
N GLY A 448 0.03 -39.93 -15.92
CA GLY A 448 -1.32 -39.37 -15.86
C GLY A 448 -1.99 -39.30 -17.25
N ASN A 449 -1.28 -38.78 -18.25
CA ASN A 449 -1.82 -38.68 -19.61
C ASN A 449 -2.06 -40.05 -20.24
N THR A 450 -1.18 -41.03 -20.00
CA THR A 450 -1.36 -42.39 -20.50
C THR A 450 -2.60 -43.07 -19.89
N LEU A 451 -2.85 -42.84 -18.59
CA LEU A 451 -4.03 -43.37 -17.92
C LEU A 451 -5.34 -42.79 -18.50
N VAL A 452 -5.37 -41.48 -18.78
CA VAL A 452 -6.53 -40.82 -19.41
C VAL A 452 -6.82 -41.40 -20.80
N ILE A 453 -5.79 -41.67 -21.60
CA ILE A 453 -5.95 -42.28 -22.93
C ILE A 453 -6.50 -43.70 -22.81
N ILE A 454 -6.00 -44.51 -21.87
CA ILE A 454 -6.50 -45.88 -21.65
C ILE A 454 -7.98 -45.86 -21.23
N ILE A 455 -8.36 -44.97 -20.31
CA ILE A 455 -9.76 -44.81 -19.89
C ILE A 455 -10.65 -44.40 -21.07
N ALA A 456 -10.18 -43.49 -21.92
CA ALA A 456 -10.92 -43.07 -23.11
C ALA A 456 -11.11 -44.22 -24.11
N VAL A 457 -10.08 -45.04 -24.34
CA VAL A 457 -10.17 -46.23 -25.21
C VAL A 457 -11.12 -47.29 -24.63
N LEU A 458 -11.07 -47.54 -23.32
CA LEU A 458 -11.99 -48.47 -22.65
C LEU A 458 -13.44 -47.98 -22.71
N MET A 459 -13.69 -46.69 -22.48
CA MET A 459 -15.02 -46.09 -22.66
C MET A 459 -15.51 -46.21 -24.11
N PHE A 460 -14.64 -45.94 -25.08
CA PHE A 460 -14.97 -46.07 -26.50
C PHE A 460 -15.35 -47.50 -26.88
N LEU A 461 -14.59 -48.50 -26.42
CA LEU A 461 -14.88 -49.91 -26.65
C LEU A 461 -16.18 -50.36 -25.96
N PHE A 462 -16.45 -49.85 -24.76
CA PHE A 462 -17.68 -50.15 -24.02
C PHE A 462 -18.92 -49.56 -24.71
N ILE A 463 -18.84 -48.30 -25.17
CA ILE A 463 -19.91 -47.64 -25.93
C ILE A 463 -20.15 -48.37 -27.27
N ARG A 464 -19.09 -48.80 -27.95
CA ARG A 464 -19.21 -49.54 -29.22
C ARG A 464 -19.86 -50.91 -29.04
N ARG A 465 -19.55 -51.64 -27.96
CA ARG A 465 -20.20 -52.93 -27.64
C ARG A 465 -21.70 -52.77 -27.32
N LYS A 466 -22.11 -51.64 -26.72
CA LYS A 466 -23.51 -51.39 -26.37
C LYS A 466 -24.40 -51.03 -27.57
N LYS A 467 -23.81 -50.54 -28.68
CA LYS A 467 -24.53 -50.27 -29.94
C LYS A 467 -24.68 -51.48 -30.88
N SER A 468 -24.08 -52.63 -30.54
CA SER A 468 -24.11 -53.86 -31.35
C SER A 468 -25.07 -54.93 -30.80
N LYS A 469 -25.98 -54.55 -29.88
CA LYS A 469 -27.03 -55.43 -29.34
C LYS A 469 -28.40 -54.87 -29.64
#